data_AF-A0AAV6M1Q6-F1
#
_entry.id   AF-A0AAV6M1Q6-F1
#
_cell.length_a   1.000
_cell.length_b   1.000
_cell.length_c   1.000
_cell.angle_alpha   90.00
_cell.angle_beta   90.00
_cell.angle_gamma   90.00
#
_symmetry.space_group_name_H-M   'P 1'
#
loop_
_entity.id
_entity.type
_entity.pdbx_description
1 polymer ?
#
loop_
_entity_poly.entity_id
_entity_poly.type
_entity_poly.pdbx_seq_one_letter_code
_entity_poly.pdbx_strand_id
1 'polypeptide(L)'
;MPPMSPEFSTSVKLKYVKLGYQYLVNHIITLTLIPIITAISVEILRLGPDGLLDLWTSLHFDLIQILCSAFFIIFAATVYFMSKPRTIFLVDYACFKPPVTCRVPFSTFMEHSRLILPNNPKSVEFQMRILERSGLGEETCLPPAIHYIPPKPTMDAARGEAELVIFSAMDALFQKTELKPKDIDILIVNCSLFSPTPSLSAMVINKYKLRSNIKSFNLSGMGCSAGLISIDLARDLLQVHPNSNAVVVSTEIITPNYYQGNERAMLLPNCLFRMGGAAILLSNRRSERRRSKYRLVHVVRTHKGADDKAFRCVFEEQDKEGKVGISLSKDLMAIAGEALKSNITTIGPLVLPASEQLLFLLTLIGRKIFNPKWKPYIPDFKQAFEHFCIHAGGRAVIDELQKNLQLSSEHVEASRMTLHRWGNTSSSSLWYELSYIESKGRMKKGDRIWQIAFGSGFKCNSAVWKCNRTIKTPLDGPWDDCIDRYPVHIPEVVKL
;
A
#
# COMPACT_ATOMS: atom_id res chain seq x y z
N MET A 1 -36.31 5.92 -27.65
CA MET A 1 -35.78 6.75 -26.55
C MET A 1 -34.60 6.02 -25.94
N PRO A 2 -33.38 6.58 -25.92
CA PRO A 2 -32.29 5.96 -25.18
C PRO A 2 -32.51 6.15 -23.67
N PRO A 3 -32.10 5.20 -22.82
CA PRO A 3 -32.26 5.29 -21.38
C PRO A 3 -31.39 6.41 -20.81
N MET A 4 -31.95 7.18 -19.89
CA MET A 4 -31.24 8.20 -19.11
C MET A 4 -30.06 7.58 -18.38
N SER A 5 -28.87 8.13 -18.57
CA SER A 5 -27.69 7.84 -17.76
C SER A 5 -27.93 8.23 -16.30
N PRO A 6 -27.75 7.36 -15.29
CA PRO A 6 -27.80 7.78 -13.90
C PRO A 6 -26.49 8.45 -13.46
N GLU A 7 -26.61 9.67 -12.92
CA GLU A 7 -25.94 10.15 -11.69
C GLU A 7 -24.40 10.25 -11.56
N PHE A 8 -23.60 10.08 -12.62
CA PHE A 8 -22.14 10.22 -12.48
C PHE A 8 -21.67 11.63 -12.06
N SER A 9 -22.35 12.68 -12.55
CA SER A 9 -22.03 14.09 -12.22
C SER A 9 -22.38 14.46 -10.77
N THR A 10 -23.43 13.84 -10.22
CA THR A 10 -23.96 14.13 -8.88
C THR A 10 -23.07 13.52 -7.80
N SER A 11 -22.58 12.29 -8.02
CA SER A 11 -21.65 11.60 -7.12
C SER A 11 -20.30 12.31 -6.98
N VAL A 12 -19.75 12.80 -8.10
CA VAL A 12 -18.50 13.57 -8.11
C VAL A 12 -18.69 14.91 -7.37
N LYS A 13 -19.80 15.63 -7.61
CA LYS A 13 -20.13 16.87 -6.89
C LYS A 13 -20.23 16.64 -5.38
N LEU A 14 -20.91 15.58 -4.93
CA LEU A 14 -21.06 15.28 -3.50
C LEU A 14 -19.71 14.99 -2.84
N LYS A 15 -18.81 14.27 -3.54
CA LYS A 15 -17.49 13.90 -3.01
C LYS A 15 -16.59 15.13 -2.81
N TYR A 16 -16.59 16.09 -3.76
CA TYR A 16 -15.84 17.34 -3.62
C TYR A 16 -16.45 18.29 -2.58
N VAL A 17 -17.78 18.38 -2.49
CA VAL A 17 -18.46 19.14 -1.44
C VAL A 17 -18.15 18.55 -0.06
N LYS A 18 -18.15 17.22 0.07
CA LYS A 18 -17.77 16.55 1.31
C LYS A 18 -16.30 16.80 1.67
N LEU A 19 -15.40 16.78 0.69
CA LEU A 19 -13.97 17.06 0.93
C LEU A 19 -13.74 18.53 1.35
N GLY A 20 -14.39 19.48 0.69
CA GLY A 20 -14.35 20.91 1.04
C GLY A 20 -14.98 21.18 2.40
N TYR A 21 -16.10 20.53 2.71
CA TYR A 21 -16.73 20.58 4.04
C TYR A 21 -15.84 19.97 5.11
N GLN A 22 -15.19 18.84 4.84
CA GLN A 22 -14.30 18.18 5.79
C GLN A 22 -13.03 18.98 6.03
N TYR A 23 -12.48 19.63 5.00
CA TYR A 23 -11.39 20.62 5.14
C TYR A 23 -11.84 21.83 5.97
N LEU A 24 -12.99 22.41 5.62
CA LEU A 24 -13.57 23.54 6.35
C LEU A 24 -13.79 23.20 7.82
N VAL A 25 -14.39 22.04 8.14
CA VAL A 25 -14.65 21.57 9.50
C VAL A 25 -13.36 21.25 10.25
N ASN A 26 -12.41 20.54 9.62
CA ASN A 26 -11.14 20.19 10.25
C ASN A 26 -10.26 21.41 10.54
N HIS A 27 -10.40 22.47 9.74
CA HIS A 27 -9.67 23.72 9.90
C HIS A 27 -10.55 24.86 10.39
N ILE A 28 -11.80 24.60 10.83
CA ILE A 28 -12.76 25.68 11.18
C ILE A 28 -12.24 26.51 12.32
N ILE A 29 -11.63 25.85 13.31
CA ILE A 29 -10.99 26.46 14.47
C ILE A 29 -9.87 27.38 13.99
N THR A 30 -9.00 26.92 13.09
CA THR A 30 -7.90 27.73 12.56
C THR A 30 -8.40 28.90 11.70
N LEU A 31 -9.40 28.66 10.85
CA LEU A 31 -10.00 29.64 9.94
C LEU A 31 -10.79 30.72 10.67
N THR A 32 -11.35 30.43 11.86
CA THR A 32 -12.05 31.42 12.69
C THR A 32 -11.11 32.10 13.70
N LEU A 33 -10.16 31.37 14.29
CA LEU A 33 -9.21 31.94 15.24
C LEU A 33 -8.23 32.92 14.59
N ILE A 34 -7.76 32.67 13.36
CA ILE A 34 -6.82 33.60 12.71
C ILE A 34 -7.43 35.01 12.55
N PRO A 35 -8.63 35.20 11.98
CA PRO A 35 -9.28 36.51 11.93
C PRO A 35 -9.51 37.13 13.31
N ILE A 36 -9.94 36.35 14.30
CA ILE A 36 -10.20 36.83 15.67
C ILE A 36 -8.89 37.30 16.32
N ILE A 37 -7.83 36.49 16.27
CA ILE A 37 -6.50 36.85 16.79
C ILE A 37 -5.96 38.07 16.05
N THR A 38 -6.16 38.16 14.73
CA THR A 38 -5.72 39.31 13.93
C THR A 38 -6.47 40.57 14.35
N ALA A 39 -7.80 40.49 14.53
CA ALA A 39 -8.61 41.61 14.99
C ALA A 39 -8.24 42.05 16.41
N ILE A 40 -8.07 41.11 17.34
CA ILE A 40 -7.60 41.38 18.71
C ILE A 40 -6.20 42.02 18.67
N SER A 41 -5.29 41.50 17.85
CA SER A 41 -3.93 42.03 17.74
C SER A 41 -3.92 43.46 17.19
N VAL A 42 -4.76 43.75 16.18
CA VAL A 42 -4.94 45.10 15.64
C VAL A 42 -5.52 46.04 16.70
N GLU A 43 -6.47 45.59 17.49
CA GLU A 43 -7.07 46.42 18.54
C GLU A 43 -6.12 46.67 19.71
N ILE A 44 -5.32 45.67 20.10
CA ILE A 44 -4.22 45.81 21.06
C ILE A 44 -3.17 46.81 20.55
N LEU A 45 -2.82 46.75 19.27
CA LEU A 45 -1.91 47.70 18.63
C LEU A 45 -2.48 49.13 18.58
N ARG A 46 -3.81 49.28 18.47
CA ARG A 46 -4.51 50.57 18.48
C ARG A 46 -4.64 51.18 19.89
N LEU A 47 -4.82 50.35 20.91
CA LEU A 47 -4.93 50.76 22.32
C LEU A 47 -3.61 51.36 22.86
N GLY A 48 -2.47 50.97 22.29
CA GLY A 48 -1.16 51.42 22.76
C GLY A 48 -0.80 50.90 24.16
N PRO A 49 0.42 51.17 24.64
CA PRO A 49 0.91 50.66 25.94
C PRO A 49 0.15 51.23 27.14
N ASP A 50 -0.28 52.49 27.10
CA ASP A 50 -1.00 53.15 28.20
C ASP A 50 -2.45 52.62 28.33
N GLY A 51 -3.14 52.40 27.20
CA GLY A 51 -4.50 51.81 27.19
C GLY A 51 -4.52 50.33 27.59
N LEU A 52 -3.43 49.60 27.35
CA LEU A 52 -3.26 48.23 27.87
C LEU A 52 -3.07 48.20 29.38
N LEU A 53 -2.34 49.18 29.94
CA LEU A 53 -2.10 49.29 31.37
C LEU A 53 -3.40 49.62 32.12
N ASP A 54 -4.24 50.51 31.58
CA ASP A 54 -5.58 50.84 32.10
C ASP A 54 -6.57 49.67 31.99
N LEU A 55 -6.51 48.91 30.89
CA LEU A 55 -7.34 47.70 30.74
C LEU A 55 -6.93 46.64 31.77
N TRP A 56 -5.62 46.46 32.00
CA TRP A 56 -5.08 45.53 32.99
C TRP A 56 -5.45 45.93 34.42
N THR A 57 -5.37 47.22 34.77
CA THR A 57 -5.74 47.72 36.11
C THR A 57 -7.25 47.72 36.34
N SER A 58 -8.09 47.85 35.29
CA SER A 58 -9.55 47.73 35.43
C SER A 58 -10.06 46.28 35.45
N LEU A 59 -9.26 45.32 34.97
CA LEU A 59 -9.54 43.87 35.03
C LEU A 59 -9.40 43.33 36.47
N HIS A 60 -10.41 43.59 37.30
CA HIS A 60 -10.59 42.91 38.58
C HIS A 60 -11.18 41.52 38.34
N PHE A 61 -10.34 40.55 37.95
CA PHE A 61 -10.77 39.16 37.84
C PHE A 61 -11.06 38.60 39.23
N ASP A 62 -12.33 38.31 39.49
CA ASP A 62 -12.75 37.60 40.69
C ASP A 62 -12.12 36.19 40.71
N LEU A 63 -11.79 35.65 41.88
CA LEU A 63 -11.11 34.35 42.03
C LEU A 63 -11.85 33.24 41.26
N ILE A 64 -13.18 33.33 41.24
CA ILE A 64 -14.08 32.43 40.51
C ILE A 64 -13.83 32.49 39.00
N GLN A 65 -13.64 33.69 38.41
CA GLN A 65 -13.39 33.85 36.97
C GLN A 65 -12.03 33.27 36.56
N ILE A 66 -11.00 33.44 37.40
CA ILE A 66 -9.67 32.85 37.17
C ILE A 66 -9.76 31.32 37.19
N LEU A 67 -10.43 30.75 38.20
CA LEU A 67 -10.61 29.30 38.33
C LEU A 67 -11.43 28.72 37.16
N CYS A 68 -12.53 29.38 36.77
CA CYS A 68 -13.34 28.97 35.63
C CYS A 68 -12.57 29.01 34.31
N SER A 69 -11.76 30.06 34.09
CA SER A 69 -10.95 30.20 32.88
C SER A 69 -9.83 29.16 32.83
N ALA A 70 -9.15 28.92 33.95
CA ALA A 70 -8.14 27.87 34.06
C ALA A 70 -8.75 26.48 33.84
N PHE A 71 -9.91 26.19 34.44
CA PHE A 71 -10.63 24.94 34.23
C PHE A 71 -11.02 24.77 32.76
N PHE A 72 -11.56 25.81 32.11
CA PHE A 72 -11.91 25.76 30.69
C PHE A 72 -10.70 25.47 29.81
N ILE A 73 -9.56 26.13 30.06
CA ILE A 73 -8.32 25.89 29.31
C ILE A 73 -7.83 24.45 29.51
N ILE A 74 -7.80 23.95 30.74
CA ILE A 74 -7.38 22.58 31.05
C ILE A 74 -8.33 21.56 30.42
N PHE A 75 -9.64 21.80 30.52
CA PHE A 75 -10.67 20.95 29.92
C PHE A 75 -10.54 20.93 28.40
N ALA A 76 -10.47 22.09 27.75
CA ALA A 76 -10.29 22.21 26.31
C ALA A 76 -8.98 21.56 25.84
N ALA A 77 -7.88 21.76 26.57
CA ALA A 77 -6.60 21.10 26.28
C ALA A 77 -6.73 19.57 26.44
N THR A 78 -7.37 19.10 27.50
CA THR A 78 -7.58 17.66 27.76
C THR A 78 -8.43 17.04 26.65
N VAL A 79 -9.57 17.64 26.31
CA VAL A 79 -10.44 17.21 25.20
C VAL A 79 -9.67 17.23 23.88
N TYR A 80 -8.89 18.27 23.60
CA TYR A 80 -8.05 18.35 22.40
C TYR A 80 -7.03 17.20 22.31
N PHE A 81 -6.30 16.94 23.40
CA PHE A 81 -5.30 15.86 23.43
C PHE A 81 -5.93 14.45 23.42
N MET A 82 -7.12 14.28 23.99
CA MET A 82 -7.87 13.02 23.96
C MET A 82 -8.54 12.77 22.60
N SER A 83 -8.95 13.82 21.90
CA SER A 83 -9.59 13.74 20.58
C SER A 83 -8.60 13.57 19.43
N LYS A 84 -7.31 13.85 19.67
CA LYS A 84 -6.29 13.75 18.63
C LYS A 84 -6.01 12.27 18.28
N PRO A 85 -6.05 11.90 16.98
CA PRO A 85 -5.69 10.56 16.55
C PRO A 85 -4.27 10.19 16.99
N ARG A 86 -4.09 8.94 17.42
CA ARG A 86 -2.78 8.42 17.81
C ARG A 86 -1.91 8.28 16.56
N THR A 87 -0.64 8.67 16.68
CA THR A 87 0.30 8.41 15.59
C THR A 87 0.58 6.92 15.51
N ILE A 88 0.46 6.36 14.30
CA ILE A 88 0.81 4.97 14.02
C ILE A 88 2.23 4.96 13.47
N PHE A 89 3.10 4.22 14.15
CA PHE A 89 4.48 4.04 13.78
C PHE A 89 4.67 2.72 13.08
N LEU A 90 5.46 2.73 12.01
CA LEU A 90 6.08 1.53 11.46
C LEU A 90 7.44 1.40 12.13
N VAL A 91 7.52 0.45 13.05
CA VAL A 91 8.71 0.22 13.87
C VAL A 91 9.81 -0.35 12.98
N ASP A 92 9.54 -1.51 12.39
CA ASP A 92 10.38 -2.17 11.38
C ASP A 92 9.54 -3.18 10.58
N TYR A 93 10.16 -3.77 9.57
CA TYR A 93 9.59 -4.85 8.76
C TYR A 93 10.70 -5.78 8.27
N ALA A 94 10.33 -7.01 7.92
CA ALA A 94 11.23 -8.00 7.33
C ALA A 94 10.55 -8.65 6.12
N CYS A 95 11.31 -8.88 5.05
CA CYS A 95 10.85 -9.57 3.86
C CYS A 95 11.47 -10.97 3.79
N PHE A 96 10.70 -11.93 3.33
CA PHE A 96 11.16 -13.28 3.05
C PHE A 96 12.14 -13.28 1.87
N LYS A 97 13.27 -13.98 2.02
CA LYS A 97 14.20 -14.24 0.93
C LYS A 97 14.09 -15.72 0.53
N PRO A 98 13.56 -16.03 -0.66
CA PRO A 98 13.43 -17.41 -1.11
C PRO A 98 14.79 -18.12 -1.14
N PRO A 99 14.88 -19.40 -0.71
CA PRO A 99 16.07 -20.21 -0.88
C PRO A 99 16.46 -20.35 -2.36
N VAL A 100 17.75 -20.48 -2.64
CA VAL A 100 18.27 -20.63 -4.02
C VAL A 100 17.70 -21.87 -4.71
N THR A 101 17.36 -22.92 -3.96
CA THR A 101 16.70 -24.13 -4.47
C THR A 101 15.31 -23.88 -5.07
N CYS A 102 14.67 -22.74 -4.77
CA CYS A 102 13.38 -22.37 -5.34
C CYS A 102 13.51 -21.57 -6.64
N ARG A 103 14.74 -21.23 -7.08
CA ARG A 103 14.99 -20.46 -8.30
C ARG A 103 14.53 -21.22 -9.54
N VAL A 104 13.82 -20.53 -10.43
CA VAL A 104 13.39 -21.08 -11.72
C VAL A 104 13.81 -20.13 -12.85
N PRO A 105 14.92 -20.42 -13.56
CA PRO A 105 15.30 -19.71 -14.77
C PRO A 105 14.24 -19.84 -15.88
N PHE A 106 14.26 -18.93 -16.84
CA PHE A 106 13.30 -18.97 -17.96
C PHE A 106 13.43 -20.24 -18.80
N SER A 107 14.64 -20.75 -19.01
CA SER A 107 14.87 -22.02 -19.72
C SER A 107 14.15 -23.19 -19.05
N THR A 108 14.31 -23.34 -17.72
CA THR A 108 13.63 -24.36 -16.92
C THR A 108 12.12 -24.20 -16.97
N PHE A 109 11.61 -22.97 -16.80
CA PHE A 109 10.17 -22.71 -16.92
C PHE A 109 9.65 -23.14 -18.30
N MET A 110 10.36 -22.78 -19.38
CA MET A 110 9.93 -23.09 -20.74
C MET A 110 9.99 -24.59 -21.06
N GLU A 111 10.98 -25.31 -20.51
CA GLU A 111 11.03 -26.77 -20.59
C GLU A 111 9.83 -27.40 -19.88
N HIS A 112 9.55 -26.98 -18.64
CA HIS A 112 8.39 -27.47 -17.88
C HIS A 112 7.09 -27.18 -18.62
N SER A 113 6.91 -25.97 -19.16
CA SER A 113 5.76 -25.60 -19.97
C SER A 113 5.56 -26.53 -21.17
N ARG A 114 6.62 -26.89 -21.90
CA ARG A 114 6.54 -27.83 -23.04
C ARG A 114 6.12 -29.23 -22.60
N LEU A 115 6.61 -29.69 -21.45
CA LEU A 115 6.29 -31.02 -20.91
C LEU A 115 4.87 -31.08 -20.33
N ILE A 116 4.38 -30.00 -19.73
CA ILE A 116 3.03 -29.89 -19.14
C ILE A 116 1.97 -29.68 -20.23
N LEU A 117 2.31 -28.95 -21.30
CA LEU A 117 1.39 -28.60 -22.39
C LEU A 117 1.82 -29.21 -23.74
N PRO A 118 2.07 -30.54 -23.84
CA PRO A 118 2.66 -31.14 -25.04
C PRO A 118 1.78 -30.96 -26.29
N ASN A 119 0.46 -30.96 -26.09
CA ASN A 119 -0.53 -30.81 -27.18
C ASN A 119 -0.98 -29.35 -27.40
N ASN A 120 -0.41 -28.38 -26.69
CA ASN A 120 -0.81 -26.96 -26.75
C ASN A 120 0.38 -26.02 -27.06
N PRO A 121 1.06 -26.16 -28.22
CA PRO A 121 2.25 -25.37 -28.55
C PRO A 121 1.97 -23.86 -28.60
N LYS A 122 0.76 -23.44 -28.97
CA LYS A 122 0.34 -22.02 -28.97
C LYS A 122 0.29 -21.42 -27.55
N SER A 123 -0.01 -22.23 -26.55
CA SER A 123 -0.04 -21.81 -25.14
C SER A 123 1.38 -21.67 -24.58
N VAL A 124 2.27 -22.59 -24.94
CA VAL A 124 3.71 -22.48 -24.63
C VAL A 124 4.31 -21.22 -25.26
N GLU A 125 4.06 -20.97 -26.54
CA GLU A 125 4.52 -19.76 -27.23
C GLU A 125 3.92 -18.47 -26.62
N PHE A 126 2.66 -18.53 -26.16
CA PHE A 126 2.07 -17.43 -25.40
C PHE A 126 2.83 -17.18 -24.08
N GLN A 127 3.10 -18.21 -23.29
CA GLN A 127 3.86 -18.06 -22.04
C GLN A 127 5.28 -17.50 -22.28
N MET A 128 5.95 -17.96 -23.34
CA MET A 128 7.25 -17.43 -23.78
C MET A 128 7.17 -15.92 -24.00
N ARG A 129 6.27 -15.45 -24.88
CA ARG A 129 6.09 -14.01 -25.15
C ARG A 129 5.77 -13.18 -23.90
N ILE A 130 5.04 -13.75 -22.95
CA ILE A 130 4.77 -13.09 -21.67
C ILE A 130 6.07 -12.95 -20.87
N LEU A 131 6.86 -14.02 -20.71
CA LEU A 131 8.13 -13.96 -19.98
C LEU A 131 9.09 -12.93 -20.59
N GLU A 132 9.24 -12.93 -21.92
CA GLU A 132 10.09 -12.00 -22.68
C GLU A 132 9.79 -10.52 -22.37
N ARG A 133 8.53 -10.19 -22.07
CA ARG A 133 8.04 -8.81 -21.86
C ARG A 133 7.67 -8.49 -20.41
N SER A 134 7.73 -9.49 -19.53
CA SER A 134 7.21 -9.40 -18.16
C SER A 134 7.99 -8.43 -17.28
N GLY A 135 9.29 -8.25 -17.58
CA GLY A 135 10.24 -7.52 -16.75
C GLY A 135 10.81 -8.35 -15.59
N LEU A 136 10.47 -9.64 -15.49
CA LEU A 136 11.12 -10.57 -14.56
C LEU A 136 12.56 -10.87 -15.01
N GLY A 137 13.39 -11.30 -14.05
CA GLY A 137 14.74 -11.80 -14.29
C GLY A 137 14.88 -13.30 -14.02
N GLU A 138 16.07 -13.82 -14.32
CA GLU A 138 16.45 -15.24 -14.22
C GLU A 138 16.59 -15.78 -12.78
N GLU A 139 16.43 -14.92 -11.77
CA GLU A 139 16.63 -15.24 -10.35
C GLU A 139 15.31 -15.35 -9.56
N THR A 140 14.17 -15.28 -10.25
CA THR A 140 12.85 -15.38 -9.62
C THR A 140 12.55 -16.80 -9.14
N CYS A 141 11.71 -16.94 -8.11
CA CYS A 141 11.51 -18.21 -7.39
C CYS A 141 10.05 -18.68 -7.39
N LEU A 142 9.86 -19.99 -7.51
CA LEU A 142 8.57 -20.70 -7.43
C LEU A 142 8.63 -21.76 -6.32
N PRO A 143 7.51 -22.08 -5.66
CA PRO A 143 7.48 -23.06 -4.56
C PRO A 143 7.78 -24.48 -5.04
N PRO A 144 8.38 -25.33 -4.19
CA PRO A 144 8.82 -26.68 -4.57
C PRO A 144 7.77 -27.53 -5.30
N ALA A 145 6.49 -27.38 -4.97
CA ALA A 145 5.39 -28.11 -5.61
C ALA A 145 5.27 -27.87 -7.13
N ILE A 146 5.74 -26.71 -7.61
CA ILE A 146 5.69 -26.32 -9.03
C ILE A 146 6.92 -26.81 -9.79
N HIS A 147 7.95 -27.33 -9.10
CA HIS A 147 9.14 -27.89 -9.74
C HIS A 147 8.92 -29.33 -10.27
N TYR A 148 7.88 -30.02 -9.80
CA TYR A 148 7.51 -31.34 -10.31
C TYR A 148 6.85 -31.25 -11.69
N ILE A 149 7.04 -32.30 -12.51
CA ILE A 149 6.39 -32.46 -13.82
C ILE A 149 5.57 -33.76 -13.82
N PRO A 150 4.22 -33.70 -13.83
CA PRO A 150 3.40 -32.50 -13.67
C PRO A 150 3.50 -31.91 -12.25
N PRO A 151 3.13 -30.62 -12.05
CA PRO A 151 3.11 -29.99 -10.74
C PRO A 151 2.26 -30.77 -9.73
N LYS A 152 2.67 -30.77 -8.46
CA LYS A 152 1.98 -31.49 -7.36
C LYS A 152 1.43 -30.54 -6.30
N PRO A 153 0.40 -29.73 -6.60
CA PRO A 153 -0.13 -28.71 -5.70
C PRO A 153 -1.05 -29.31 -4.63
N THR A 154 -0.49 -30.05 -3.67
CA THR A 154 -1.27 -30.61 -2.56
C THR A 154 -1.52 -29.57 -1.47
N MET A 155 -2.55 -29.79 -0.65
CA MET A 155 -2.81 -28.98 0.55
C MET A 155 -1.61 -28.97 1.52
N ASP A 156 -0.91 -30.09 1.63
CA ASP A 156 0.29 -30.21 2.45
C ASP A 156 1.43 -29.34 1.92
N ALA A 157 1.67 -29.37 0.60
CA ALA A 157 2.68 -28.53 -0.02
C ALA A 157 2.35 -27.04 0.07
N ALA A 158 1.07 -26.66 -0.05
CA ALA A 158 0.63 -25.28 0.15
C ALA A 158 0.82 -24.81 1.61
N ARG A 159 0.59 -25.69 2.60
CA ARG A 159 0.94 -25.40 4.00
C ARG A 159 2.45 -25.27 4.18
N GLY A 160 3.24 -26.15 3.57
CA GLY A 160 4.71 -26.07 3.62
C GLY A 160 5.25 -24.76 3.04
N GLU A 161 4.70 -24.29 1.92
CA GLU A 161 5.01 -22.96 1.37
C GLU A 161 4.63 -21.85 2.37
N ALA A 162 3.42 -21.92 2.95
CA ALA A 162 2.95 -20.93 3.91
C ALA A 162 3.85 -20.85 5.15
N GLU A 163 4.23 -21.99 5.72
CA GLU A 163 5.14 -22.07 6.86
C GLU A 163 6.51 -21.51 6.52
N LEU A 164 7.09 -21.91 5.38
CA LEU A 164 8.38 -21.42 4.92
C LEU A 164 8.39 -19.89 4.80
N VAL A 165 7.42 -19.31 4.11
CA VAL A 165 7.38 -17.87 3.84
C VAL A 165 7.06 -17.08 5.10
N ILE A 166 5.99 -17.45 5.81
CA ILE A 166 5.47 -16.69 6.94
C ILE A 166 6.42 -16.77 8.13
N PHE A 167 6.89 -17.98 8.49
CA PHE A 167 7.75 -18.12 9.67
C PHE A 167 9.11 -17.47 9.44
N SER A 168 9.71 -17.60 8.26
CA SER A 168 10.97 -16.92 7.96
C SER A 168 10.86 -15.40 8.06
N ALA A 169 9.78 -14.81 7.54
CA ALA A 169 9.58 -13.36 7.64
C ALA A 169 9.32 -12.91 9.10
N MET A 170 8.56 -13.69 9.86
CA MET A 170 8.28 -13.42 11.28
C MET A 170 9.53 -13.56 12.15
N ASP A 171 10.33 -14.60 11.94
CA ASP A 171 11.57 -14.85 12.68
C ASP A 171 12.58 -13.72 12.43
N ALA A 172 12.75 -13.28 11.18
CA ALA A 172 13.57 -12.14 10.83
C ALA A 172 13.07 -10.84 11.49
N LEU A 173 11.75 -10.62 11.54
CA LEU A 173 11.16 -9.47 12.22
C LEU A 173 11.44 -9.50 13.73
N PHE A 174 11.29 -10.65 14.38
CA PHE A 174 11.57 -10.80 15.80
C PHE A 174 13.05 -10.57 16.12
N GLN A 175 13.95 -11.12 15.30
CA GLN A 175 15.38 -10.90 15.45
C GLN A 175 15.75 -9.42 15.33
N LYS A 176 15.16 -8.72 14.35
CA LYS A 176 15.46 -7.31 14.07
C LYS A 176 14.91 -6.34 15.13
N THR A 177 13.77 -6.68 15.72
CA THR A 177 13.02 -5.75 16.59
C THR A 177 13.07 -6.10 18.07
N GLU A 178 13.62 -7.27 18.40
CA GLU A 178 13.58 -7.90 19.73
C GLU A 178 12.15 -8.04 20.29
N LEU A 179 11.15 -8.04 19.40
CA LEU A 179 9.75 -8.18 19.77
C LEU A 179 9.49 -9.59 20.27
N LYS A 180 9.03 -9.71 21.51
CA LYS A 180 8.63 -11.01 22.06
C LYS A 180 7.25 -11.37 21.51
N PRO A 181 6.98 -12.65 21.19
CA PRO A 181 5.66 -13.07 20.71
C PRO A 181 4.49 -12.67 21.64
N LYS A 182 4.73 -12.63 22.97
CA LYS A 182 3.73 -12.21 23.96
C LYS A 182 3.39 -10.71 23.92
N ASP A 183 4.25 -9.89 23.32
CA ASP A 183 4.06 -8.44 23.18
C ASP A 183 3.23 -8.06 21.94
N ILE A 184 2.79 -9.04 21.14
CA ILE A 184 1.92 -8.82 19.98
C ILE A 184 0.47 -8.72 20.44
N ASP A 185 -0.17 -7.58 20.18
CA ASP A 185 -1.56 -7.34 20.57
C ASP A 185 -2.56 -7.70 19.47
N ILE A 186 -2.17 -7.43 18.22
CA ILE A 186 -2.99 -7.60 17.03
C ILE A 186 -2.15 -8.35 15.99
N LEU A 187 -2.72 -9.38 15.36
CA LEU A 187 -2.14 -10.10 14.23
C LEU A 187 -3.07 -10.02 13.04
N ILE A 188 -2.59 -9.55 11.90
CA ILE A 188 -3.33 -9.55 10.64
C ILE A 188 -2.51 -10.32 9.63
N VAL A 189 -3.02 -11.44 9.13
CA VAL A 189 -2.40 -12.19 8.04
C VAL A 189 -3.24 -11.99 6.79
N ASN A 190 -2.62 -11.60 5.68
CA ASN A 190 -3.28 -11.59 4.39
C ASN A 190 -2.58 -12.56 3.41
N CYS A 191 -3.41 -13.37 2.76
CA CYS A 191 -3.08 -14.27 1.66
C CYS A 191 -4.36 -14.47 0.85
N SER A 192 -4.34 -14.19 -0.45
CA SER A 192 -5.58 -14.16 -1.23
C SER A 192 -6.02 -15.55 -1.66
N LEU A 193 -5.08 -16.35 -2.16
CA LEU A 193 -5.35 -17.57 -2.93
C LEU A 193 -5.23 -18.86 -2.11
N PHE A 194 -4.78 -18.77 -0.86
CA PHE A 194 -4.74 -19.90 0.06
C PHE A 194 -5.36 -19.52 1.41
N SER A 195 -6.55 -20.02 1.66
CA SER A 195 -7.33 -19.75 2.88
C SER A 195 -7.77 -21.07 3.54
N PRO A 196 -6.84 -21.83 4.14
CA PRO A 196 -7.16 -23.12 4.74
C PRO A 196 -7.96 -22.98 6.04
N THR A 197 -8.54 -24.10 6.48
CA THR A 197 -9.03 -24.29 7.85
C THR A 197 -8.11 -25.28 8.57
N PRO A 198 -7.55 -24.92 9.75
CA PRO A 198 -7.57 -23.61 10.40
C PRO A 198 -6.81 -22.53 9.59
N SER A 199 -7.07 -21.25 9.89
CA SER A 199 -6.52 -20.11 9.15
C SER A 199 -5.00 -19.96 9.29
N LEU A 200 -4.38 -19.21 8.37
CA LEU A 200 -2.95 -18.88 8.46
C LEU A 200 -2.63 -18.04 9.69
N SER A 201 -3.54 -17.17 10.12
CA SER A 201 -3.38 -16.45 11.40
C SER A 201 -3.35 -17.40 12.60
N ALA A 202 -4.18 -18.45 12.62
CA ALA A 202 -4.16 -19.46 13.67
C ALA A 202 -2.87 -20.30 13.63
N MET A 203 -2.35 -20.59 12.44
CA MET A 203 -1.04 -21.25 12.25
C MET A 203 0.09 -20.45 12.91
N VAL A 204 0.14 -19.13 12.69
CA VAL A 204 1.11 -18.22 13.34
C VAL A 204 0.93 -18.20 14.86
N ILE A 205 -0.30 -18.09 15.35
CA ILE A 205 -0.61 -18.11 16.80
C ILE A 205 -0.09 -19.40 17.44
N ASN A 206 -0.35 -20.55 16.80
CA ASN A 206 0.06 -21.85 17.31
C ASN A 206 1.60 -22.01 17.29
N LYS A 207 2.28 -21.58 16.22
CA LYS A 207 3.73 -21.68 16.10
C LYS A 207 4.45 -20.89 17.19
N TYR A 208 4.07 -19.63 17.38
CA TYR A 208 4.77 -18.70 18.28
C TYR A 208 4.17 -18.63 19.69
N LYS A 209 3.15 -19.45 19.97
CA LYS A 209 2.44 -19.48 21.27
C LYS A 209 2.02 -18.08 21.69
N LEU A 210 1.37 -17.36 20.79
CA LEU A 210 0.85 -16.02 21.07
C LEU A 210 -0.17 -16.07 22.22
N ARG A 211 -0.41 -14.93 22.84
CA ARG A 211 -1.32 -14.81 24.00
C ARG A 211 -2.76 -15.18 23.64
N SER A 212 -3.50 -15.72 24.61
CA SER A 212 -4.89 -16.20 24.43
C SER A 212 -5.89 -15.08 24.08
N ASN A 213 -5.59 -13.84 24.43
CA ASN A 213 -6.42 -12.67 24.14
C ASN A 213 -5.94 -11.86 22.91
N ILE A 214 -5.13 -12.47 22.03
CA ILE A 214 -4.69 -11.81 20.80
C ILE A 214 -5.88 -11.52 19.88
N LYS A 215 -5.86 -10.36 19.23
CA LYS A 215 -6.84 -10.02 18.18
C LYS A 215 -6.28 -10.46 16.84
N SER A 216 -6.81 -11.53 16.26
CA SER A 216 -6.28 -12.10 15.02
C SER A 216 -7.27 -12.04 13.86
N PHE A 217 -6.78 -11.64 12.69
CA PHE A 217 -7.56 -11.51 11.46
C PHE A 217 -6.86 -12.24 10.31
N ASN A 218 -7.62 -12.93 9.47
CA ASN A 218 -7.14 -13.55 8.24
C ASN A 218 -7.89 -12.94 7.05
N LEU A 219 -7.18 -12.27 6.14
CA LEU A 219 -7.75 -11.56 5.00
C LEU A 219 -7.44 -12.32 3.71
N SER A 220 -8.47 -12.73 2.97
CA SER A 220 -8.36 -13.46 1.71
C SER A 220 -9.18 -12.82 0.57
N GLY A 221 -8.93 -13.25 -0.68
CA GLY A 221 -9.67 -12.79 -1.87
C GLY A 221 -9.52 -11.30 -2.23
N MET A 222 -8.49 -10.60 -1.75
CA MET A 222 -8.32 -9.15 -2.00
C MET A 222 -7.23 -8.81 -3.03
N GLY A 223 -6.44 -9.80 -3.44
CA GLY A 223 -5.37 -9.68 -4.43
C GLY A 223 -4.20 -8.82 -3.94
N CYS A 224 -3.42 -8.31 -4.89
CA CYS A 224 -2.14 -7.66 -4.58
C CYS A 224 -2.23 -6.35 -3.77
N SER A 225 -3.42 -5.79 -3.56
CA SER A 225 -3.60 -4.62 -2.69
C SER A 225 -3.86 -4.96 -1.22
N ALA A 226 -3.96 -6.26 -0.88
CA ALA A 226 -4.26 -6.74 0.46
C ALA A 226 -3.26 -6.26 1.52
N GLY A 227 -2.00 -6.02 1.15
CA GLY A 227 -0.97 -5.49 2.05
C GLY A 227 -1.37 -4.12 2.59
N LEU A 228 -1.73 -3.18 1.71
CA LEU A 228 -2.17 -1.84 2.12
C LEU A 228 -3.54 -1.85 2.82
N ILE A 229 -4.45 -2.75 2.43
CA ILE A 229 -5.71 -2.95 3.15
C ILE A 229 -5.45 -3.42 4.59
N SER A 230 -4.45 -4.28 4.79
CA SER A 230 -4.05 -4.75 6.11
C SER A 230 -3.44 -3.63 6.96
N ILE A 231 -2.67 -2.73 6.35
CA ILE A 231 -2.15 -1.53 7.03
C ILE A 231 -3.29 -0.59 7.45
N ASP A 232 -4.29 -0.40 6.58
CA ASP A 232 -5.49 0.40 6.88
C ASP A 232 -6.28 -0.19 8.06
N LEU A 233 -6.52 -1.50 8.06
CA LEU A 233 -7.14 -2.21 9.19
C LEU A 233 -6.32 -2.10 10.47
N ALA A 234 -4.99 -2.30 10.38
CA ALA A 234 -4.11 -2.18 11.53
C ALA A 234 -4.12 -0.77 12.13
N ARG A 235 -4.13 0.27 11.28
CA ARG A 235 -4.28 1.66 11.70
C ARG A 235 -5.54 1.83 12.54
N ASP A 236 -6.69 1.36 12.05
CA ASP A 236 -7.97 1.52 12.75
C ASP A 236 -8.00 0.80 14.09
N LEU A 237 -7.51 -0.44 14.12
CA LEU A 237 -7.41 -1.20 15.37
C LEU A 237 -6.46 -0.53 16.37
N LEU A 238 -5.34 0.05 15.91
CA LEU A 238 -4.42 0.82 16.74
C LEU A 238 -4.95 2.19 17.15
N GLN A 239 -5.98 2.76 16.48
CA GLN A 239 -6.66 3.93 17.02
C GLN A 239 -7.51 3.55 18.25
N VAL A 240 -8.16 2.39 18.19
CA VAL A 240 -9.05 1.88 19.24
C VAL A 240 -8.28 1.29 20.42
N HIS A 241 -7.18 0.57 20.16
CA HIS A 241 -6.40 -0.12 21.20
C HIS A 241 -5.12 0.66 21.56
N PRO A 242 -5.11 1.43 22.66
CA PRO A 242 -3.93 2.20 23.07
C PRO A 242 -2.76 1.29 23.45
N ASN A 243 -1.54 1.82 23.35
CA ASN A 243 -0.29 1.15 23.75
C ASN A 243 -0.13 -0.28 23.21
N SER A 244 -0.54 -0.51 21.97
CA SER A 244 -0.59 -1.83 21.34
C SER A 244 0.42 -1.96 20.20
N ASN A 245 0.89 -3.18 19.98
CA ASN A 245 1.67 -3.60 18.82
C ASN A 245 0.81 -4.44 17.88
N ALA A 246 0.82 -4.12 16.60
CA ALA A 246 0.18 -4.90 15.55
C ALA A 246 1.25 -5.48 14.62
N VAL A 247 1.16 -6.77 14.34
CA VAL A 247 1.97 -7.42 13.31
C VAL A 247 1.08 -7.72 12.11
N VAL A 248 1.48 -7.22 10.94
CA VAL A 248 0.85 -7.55 9.67
C VAL A 248 1.78 -8.50 8.92
N VAL A 249 1.25 -9.66 8.52
CA VAL A 249 1.93 -10.59 7.60
C VAL A 249 1.24 -10.50 6.25
N SER A 250 2.01 -10.20 5.21
CA SER A 250 1.53 -10.08 3.84
C SER A 250 2.25 -11.09 2.97
N THR A 251 1.52 -12.00 2.35
CA THR A 251 2.10 -13.06 1.51
C THR A 251 1.10 -13.51 0.45
N GLU A 252 1.56 -14.27 -0.53
CA GLU A 252 0.70 -15.06 -1.42
C GLU A 252 1.27 -16.46 -1.55
N ILE A 253 0.43 -17.45 -1.25
CA ILE A 253 0.80 -18.86 -1.35
C ILE A 253 0.28 -19.35 -2.69
N ILE A 254 1.19 -19.54 -3.64
CA ILE A 254 0.85 -19.75 -5.05
C ILE A 254 0.75 -21.22 -5.43
N THR A 255 1.25 -22.13 -4.57
CA THR A 255 1.20 -23.58 -4.77
C THR A 255 -0.17 -24.09 -5.24
N PRO A 256 -1.31 -23.78 -4.57
CA PRO A 256 -2.59 -24.40 -4.95
C PRO A 256 -3.17 -23.89 -6.27
N ASN A 257 -2.63 -22.81 -6.84
CA ASN A 257 -3.27 -22.05 -7.90
C ASN A 257 -2.50 -22.10 -9.23
N TYR A 258 -1.59 -23.07 -9.39
CA TYR A 258 -0.93 -23.29 -10.66
C TYR A 258 -1.92 -23.85 -11.69
N TYR A 259 -2.30 -23.04 -12.66
CA TYR A 259 -3.28 -23.42 -13.67
C TYR A 259 -2.71 -24.45 -14.65
N GLN A 260 -3.42 -25.57 -14.85
CA GLN A 260 -2.99 -26.71 -15.70
C GLN A 260 -3.80 -26.84 -17.01
N GLY A 261 -4.63 -25.84 -17.35
CA GLY A 261 -5.35 -25.81 -18.62
C GLY A 261 -4.60 -25.01 -19.68
N ASN A 262 -5.31 -24.57 -20.71
CA ASN A 262 -4.73 -23.87 -21.87
C ASN A 262 -5.34 -22.47 -22.11
N GLU A 263 -6.26 -22.01 -21.27
CA GLU A 263 -6.86 -20.68 -21.37
C GLU A 263 -5.84 -19.57 -21.08
N ARG A 264 -5.63 -18.68 -22.06
CA ARG A 264 -4.58 -17.64 -21.98
C ARG A 264 -4.74 -16.69 -20.80
N ALA A 265 -5.98 -16.34 -20.46
CA ALA A 265 -6.28 -15.44 -19.34
C ALA A 265 -5.85 -16.03 -17.99
N MET A 266 -5.87 -17.37 -17.87
CA MET A 266 -5.48 -18.12 -16.67
C MET A 266 -4.01 -18.59 -16.68
N LEU A 267 -3.39 -18.67 -17.86
CA LEU A 267 -1.94 -18.94 -17.98
C LEU A 267 -1.07 -17.74 -17.60
N LEU A 268 -1.59 -16.51 -17.73
CA LEU A 268 -0.84 -15.29 -17.44
C LEU A 268 -0.32 -15.23 -15.98
N PRO A 269 -1.12 -15.54 -14.93
CA PRO A 269 -0.64 -15.66 -13.56
C PRO A 269 0.57 -16.60 -13.37
N ASN A 270 0.58 -17.78 -14.02
CA ASN A 270 1.69 -18.73 -13.92
C ASN A 270 3.04 -18.10 -14.32
N CYS A 271 3.03 -17.16 -15.28
CA CYS A 271 4.24 -16.48 -15.74
C CYS A 271 4.71 -15.37 -14.79
N LEU A 272 3.80 -14.68 -14.09
CA LEU A 272 4.08 -13.45 -13.36
C LEU A 272 4.35 -13.66 -11.86
N PHE A 273 3.52 -14.48 -11.20
CA PHE A 273 3.54 -14.60 -9.76
C PHE A 273 4.73 -15.42 -9.28
N ARG A 274 5.33 -14.98 -8.17
CA ARG A 274 6.51 -15.59 -7.56
C ARG A 274 6.35 -15.61 -6.04
N MET A 275 7.14 -16.46 -5.39
CA MET A 275 7.13 -16.55 -3.94
C MET A 275 7.59 -15.24 -3.30
N GLY A 276 6.89 -14.81 -2.27
CA GLY A 276 7.33 -13.69 -1.45
C GLY A 276 6.41 -13.45 -0.26
N GLY A 277 6.95 -12.75 0.73
CA GLY A 277 6.22 -12.42 1.94
C GLY A 277 6.92 -11.33 2.74
N ALA A 278 6.16 -10.65 3.58
CA ALA A 278 6.69 -9.64 4.49
C ALA A 278 5.94 -9.67 5.83
N ALA A 279 6.67 -9.45 6.91
CA ALA A 279 6.14 -9.23 8.25
C ALA A 279 6.45 -7.79 8.68
N ILE A 280 5.44 -7.07 9.17
CA ILE A 280 5.48 -5.64 9.41
C ILE A 280 5.03 -5.35 10.83
N LEU A 281 5.88 -4.67 11.63
CA LEU A 281 5.57 -4.27 12.99
C LEU A 281 5.08 -2.82 13.03
N LEU A 282 3.82 -2.65 13.40
CA LEU A 282 3.20 -1.37 13.67
C LEU A 282 2.98 -1.17 15.17
N SER A 283 3.08 0.06 15.65
CA SER A 283 2.79 0.39 17.05
C SER A 283 2.22 1.80 17.19
N ASN A 284 1.38 2.00 18.20
CA ASN A 284 0.94 3.33 18.64
C ASN A 284 1.56 3.75 19.99
N ARG A 285 2.49 2.94 20.52
CA ARG A 285 3.19 3.22 21.78
C ARG A 285 4.08 4.45 21.62
N ARG A 286 3.99 5.40 22.56
CA ARG A 286 4.81 6.63 22.51
C ARG A 286 6.32 6.36 22.62
N SER A 287 6.71 5.30 23.35
CA SER A 287 8.09 4.85 23.50
C SER A 287 8.75 4.49 22.16
N GLU A 288 7.95 4.02 21.21
CA GLU A 288 8.42 3.54 19.91
C GLU A 288 8.81 4.66 18.95
N ARG A 289 8.37 5.89 19.23
CA ARG A 289 8.52 7.06 18.33
C ARG A 289 9.96 7.29 17.88
N ARG A 290 10.95 7.08 18.76
CA ARG A 290 12.37 7.34 18.47
C ARG A 290 13.02 6.22 17.63
N ARG A 291 12.64 4.96 17.85
CA ARG A 291 13.22 3.81 17.14
C ARG A 291 12.55 3.52 15.81
N SER A 292 11.27 3.88 15.69
CA SER A 292 10.46 3.59 14.50
C SER A 292 11.03 4.22 13.24
N LYS A 293 11.11 3.43 12.18
CA LYS A 293 11.58 3.89 10.86
C LYS A 293 10.65 4.95 10.27
N TYR A 294 9.34 4.70 10.29
CA TYR A 294 8.36 5.56 9.65
C TYR A 294 7.15 5.84 10.54
N ARG A 295 6.37 6.85 10.16
CA ARG A 295 5.01 7.06 10.66
C ARG A 295 4.02 7.10 9.51
N LEU A 296 2.85 6.52 9.73
CA LEU A 296 1.74 6.55 8.77
C LEU A 296 1.11 7.94 8.78
N VAL A 297 0.96 8.54 7.60
CA VAL A 297 0.37 9.88 7.43
C VAL A 297 -1.05 9.76 6.91
N HIS A 298 -1.22 9.08 5.78
CA HIS A 298 -2.52 8.88 5.13
C HIS A 298 -2.64 7.48 4.56
N VAL A 299 -3.86 6.97 4.51
CA VAL A 299 -4.23 5.82 3.69
C VAL A 299 -5.50 6.16 2.94
N VAL A 300 -5.57 5.76 1.68
CA VAL A 300 -6.70 6.04 0.80
C VAL A 300 -7.08 4.76 0.07
N ARG A 301 -8.34 4.38 0.22
CA ARG A 301 -8.92 3.20 -0.43
C ARG A 301 -9.96 3.61 -1.45
N THR A 302 -9.81 3.12 -2.67
CA THR A 302 -10.81 3.20 -3.73
C THR A 302 -11.31 1.78 -4.03
N HIS A 303 -12.63 1.61 -4.00
CA HIS A 303 -13.29 0.34 -4.33
C HIS A 303 -14.17 0.53 -5.56
N LYS A 304 -14.00 -0.33 -6.57
CA LYS A 304 -14.76 -0.30 -7.82
C LYS A 304 -15.69 -1.49 -8.00
N GLY A 305 -15.77 -2.42 -7.05
CA GLY A 305 -16.61 -3.62 -7.18
C GLY A 305 -18.12 -3.48 -7.19
N ALA A 306 -18.64 -2.25 -7.17
CA ALA A 306 -20.04 -2.01 -7.55
C ALA A 306 -20.23 -1.98 -9.08
N ASP A 307 -19.13 -1.84 -9.85
CA ASP A 307 -19.13 -1.94 -11.31
C ASP A 307 -18.84 -3.38 -11.73
N ASP A 308 -19.70 -3.96 -12.56
CA ASP A 308 -19.63 -5.37 -12.97
C ASP A 308 -18.34 -5.71 -13.73
N LYS A 309 -17.83 -4.78 -14.56
CA LYS A 309 -16.58 -5.01 -15.31
C LYS A 309 -15.40 -5.01 -14.36
N ALA A 310 -15.35 -4.08 -13.41
CA ALA A 310 -14.33 -4.02 -12.37
C ALA A 310 -14.39 -5.24 -11.43
N PHE A 311 -15.59 -5.72 -11.10
CA PHE A 311 -15.78 -6.92 -10.29
C PHE A 311 -15.27 -8.18 -10.98
N ARG A 312 -15.61 -8.39 -12.27
CA ARG A 312 -15.17 -9.53 -13.09
C ARG A 312 -13.75 -9.40 -13.64
N CYS A 313 -13.02 -8.35 -13.26
CA CYS A 313 -11.73 -8.02 -13.86
C CYS A 313 -10.62 -9.03 -13.51
N VAL A 314 -10.63 -9.51 -12.27
CA VAL A 314 -9.74 -10.55 -11.75
C VAL A 314 -10.62 -11.52 -10.98
N PHE A 315 -10.79 -12.72 -11.51
CA PHE A 315 -11.79 -13.66 -11.01
C PHE A 315 -11.23 -15.08 -10.97
N GLU A 316 -11.57 -15.82 -9.92
CA GLU A 316 -11.26 -17.24 -9.81
C GLU A 316 -12.42 -18.04 -10.39
N GLU A 317 -12.16 -18.83 -11.42
CA GLU A 317 -13.19 -19.61 -12.11
C GLU A 317 -12.62 -20.91 -12.67
N GLN A 318 -13.52 -21.82 -13.06
CA GLN A 318 -13.16 -23.04 -13.77
C GLN A 318 -13.19 -22.77 -15.27
N ASP A 319 -12.22 -23.32 -16.00
CA ASP A 319 -12.30 -23.42 -17.44
C ASP A 319 -13.34 -24.47 -17.90
N LYS A 320 -13.47 -24.63 -19.22
CA LYS A 320 -14.42 -25.59 -19.82
C LYS A 320 -14.13 -27.06 -19.48
N GLU A 321 -12.91 -27.37 -19.04
CA GLU A 321 -12.48 -28.71 -18.62
C GLU A 321 -12.58 -28.89 -17.10
N GLY A 322 -13.12 -27.90 -16.38
CA GLY A 322 -13.27 -27.92 -14.92
C GLY A 322 -11.99 -27.57 -14.16
N LYS A 323 -10.93 -27.10 -14.83
CA LYS A 323 -9.67 -26.73 -14.18
C LYS A 323 -9.78 -25.32 -13.63
N VAL A 324 -9.55 -25.17 -12.34
CA VAL A 324 -9.60 -23.88 -11.64
C VAL A 324 -8.38 -23.03 -12.00
N GLY A 325 -8.61 -21.74 -12.27
CA GLY A 325 -7.55 -20.77 -12.51
C GLY A 325 -8.00 -19.34 -12.19
N ILE A 326 -7.02 -18.45 -12.09
CA ILE A 326 -7.27 -17.00 -11.93
C ILE A 326 -7.31 -16.35 -13.30
N SER A 327 -8.50 -15.96 -13.73
CA SER A 327 -8.76 -15.30 -15.00
C SER A 327 -8.49 -13.80 -14.89
N LEU A 328 -7.63 -13.29 -15.77
CA LEU A 328 -7.35 -11.86 -15.91
C LEU A 328 -8.02 -11.28 -17.16
N SER A 329 -8.94 -10.33 -16.94
CA SER A 329 -9.66 -9.65 -18.02
C SER A 329 -8.73 -8.78 -18.88
N LYS A 330 -9.05 -8.66 -20.17
CA LYS A 330 -8.36 -7.73 -21.09
C LYS A 330 -8.57 -6.26 -20.72
N ASP A 331 -9.63 -5.95 -19.98
CA ASP A 331 -9.96 -4.59 -19.53
C ASP A 331 -9.16 -4.16 -18.28
N LEU A 332 -8.28 -5.03 -17.76
CA LEU A 332 -7.53 -4.82 -16.51
C LEU A 332 -6.81 -3.47 -16.47
N MET A 333 -6.13 -3.09 -17.55
CA MET A 333 -5.39 -1.82 -17.59
C MET A 333 -6.31 -0.60 -17.57
N ALA A 334 -7.43 -0.64 -18.29
CA ALA A 334 -8.40 0.45 -18.32
C ALA A 334 -9.06 0.63 -16.93
N ILE A 335 -9.49 -0.47 -16.32
CA ILE A 335 -10.09 -0.48 -14.98
C ILE A 335 -9.08 0.00 -13.93
N ALA A 336 -7.81 -0.42 -14.04
CA ALA A 336 -6.73 0.06 -13.19
C ALA A 336 -6.52 1.57 -13.31
N GLY A 337 -6.52 2.11 -14.54
CA GLY A 337 -6.41 3.54 -14.79
C GLY A 337 -7.56 4.35 -14.20
N GLU A 338 -8.79 3.86 -14.28
CA GLU A 338 -9.95 4.51 -13.67
C GLU A 338 -9.93 4.47 -12.14
N ALA A 339 -9.54 3.33 -11.56
CA ALA A 339 -9.36 3.18 -10.12
C ALA A 339 -8.24 4.08 -9.60
N LEU A 340 -7.12 4.16 -10.32
CA LEU A 340 -6.02 5.08 -10.06
C LEU A 340 -6.50 6.52 -10.07
N LYS A 341 -7.18 6.95 -11.14
CA LYS A 341 -7.73 8.31 -11.25
C LYS A 341 -8.60 8.68 -10.05
N SER A 342 -9.46 7.76 -9.63
CA SER A 342 -10.34 7.95 -8.47
C SER A 342 -9.54 8.03 -7.14
N ASN A 343 -8.47 7.25 -7.02
CA ASN A 343 -7.58 7.26 -5.87
C ASN A 343 -6.77 8.56 -5.79
N ILE A 344 -6.13 8.99 -6.89
CA ILE A 344 -5.30 10.20 -6.92
C ILE A 344 -6.11 11.48 -6.68
N THR A 345 -7.37 11.54 -7.14
CA THR A 345 -8.28 12.64 -6.83
C THR A 345 -8.59 12.74 -5.32
N THR A 346 -8.55 11.60 -4.62
CA THR A 346 -8.82 11.56 -3.18
C THR A 346 -7.56 11.87 -2.36
N ILE A 347 -6.39 11.35 -2.79
CA ILE A 347 -5.12 11.56 -2.08
C ILE A 347 -4.51 12.94 -2.32
N GLY A 348 -4.68 13.51 -3.51
CA GLY A 348 -4.04 14.77 -3.93
C GLY A 348 -4.20 15.90 -2.91
N PRO A 349 -5.43 16.24 -2.49
CA PRO A 349 -5.66 17.31 -1.50
C PRO A 349 -5.06 17.03 -0.11
N LEU A 350 -4.73 15.78 0.22
CA LEU A 350 -4.13 15.40 1.50
C LEU A 350 -2.61 15.56 1.50
N VAL A 351 -1.96 15.55 0.32
CA VAL A 351 -0.49 15.41 0.22
C VAL A 351 0.18 16.52 -0.59
N LEU A 352 -0.53 17.11 -1.55
CA LEU A 352 0.01 18.14 -2.43
C LEU A 352 0.10 19.49 -1.71
N PRO A 353 1.11 20.31 -2.03
CA PRO A 353 1.20 21.68 -1.53
C PRO A 353 0.04 22.55 -2.04
N ALA A 354 -0.26 23.63 -1.32
CA ALA A 354 -1.38 24.52 -1.65
C ALA A 354 -1.29 25.13 -3.06
N SER A 355 -0.08 25.37 -3.57
CA SER A 355 0.18 25.84 -4.94
C SER A 355 -0.40 24.88 -5.99
N GLU A 356 -0.10 23.60 -5.87
CA GLU A 356 -0.59 22.53 -6.76
C GLU A 356 -2.10 22.35 -6.64
N GLN A 357 -2.64 22.44 -5.41
CA GLN A 357 -4.09 22.36 -5.18
C GLN A 357 -4.83 23.52 -5.84
N LEU A 358 -4.28 24.74 -5.76
CA LEU A 358 -4.85 25.92 -6.39
C LEU A 358 -4.80 25.82 -7.92
N LEU A 359 -3.68 25.40 -8.50
CA LEU A 359 -3.56 25.19 -9.95
C LEU A 359 -4.56 24.15 -10.47
N PHE A 360 -4.72 23.04 -9.75
CA PHE A 360 -5.70 22.02 -10.07
C PHE A 360 -7.13 22.59 -10.02
N LEU A 361 -7.47 23.32 -8.95
CA LEU A 361 -8.79 23.92 -8.77
C LEU A 361 -9.10 24.95 -9.86
N LEU A 362 -8.17 25.86 -10.15
CA LEU A 362 -8.30 26.87 -11.20
C LEU A 362 -8.51 26.22 -12.57
N THR A 363 -7.79 25.14 -12.86
CA THR A 363 -7.96 24.40 -14.12
C THR A 363 -9.33 23.71 -14.18
N LEU A 364 -9.83 23.17 -13.06
CA LEU A 364 -11.13 22.51 -12.99
C LEU A 364 -12.27 23.53 -13.20
N ILE A 365 -12.18 24.72 -12.58
CA ILE A 365 -13.10 25.83 -12.78
C ILE A 365 -13.02 26.34 -14.23
N GLY A 366 -11.80 26.53 -14.74
CA GLY A 366 -11.48 26.90 -16.10
C GLY A 366 -12.20 26.02 -17.13
N ARG A 367 -12.08 24.71 -16.96
CA ARG A 367 -12.75 23.72 -17.81
C ARG A 367 -14.27 23.78 -17.76
N LYS A 368 -14.81 24.04 -16.58
CA LYS A 368 -16.26 24.01 -16.36
C LYS A 368 -16.95 25.28 -16.86
N ILE A 369 -16.29 26.43 -16.72
CA ILE A 369 -16.88 27.75 -17.01
C ILE A 369 -16.47 28.26 -18.39
N PHE A 370 -15.20 28.10 -18.77
CA PHE A 370 -14.66 28.74 -19.98
C PHE A 370 -14.56 27.78 -21.16
N ASN A 371 -13.89 26.63 -20.99
CA ASN A 371 -13.71 25.70 -22.11
C ASN A 371 -13.55 24.23 -21.67
N PRO A 372 -14.57 23.36 -21.90
CA PRO A 372 -14.51 21.96 -21.51
C PRO A 372 -13.40 21.16 -22.22
N LYS A 373 -12.87 21.66 -23.35
CA LYS A 373 -11.79 21.03 -24.12
C LYS A 373 -10.38 21.26 -23.55
N TRP A 374 -10.19 22.13 -22.56
CA TRP A 374 -8.86 22.28 -21.95
C TRP A 374 -8.37 20.95 -21.39
N LYS A 375 -7.07 20.67 -21.55
CA LYS A 375 -6.49 19.44 -21.03
C LYS A 375 -6.58 19.42 -19.50
N PRO A 376 -6.94 18.27 -18.89
CA PRO A 376 -6.89 18.14 -17.43
C PRO A 376 -5.47 18.39 -16.95
N TYR A 377 -5.32 19.24 -15.93
CA TYR A 377 -4.07 19.35 -15.19
C TYR A 377 -3.87 18.11 -14.34
N ILE A 378 -2.70 17.49 -14.47
CA ILE A 378 -2.26 16.36 -13.64
C ILE A 378 -1.32 16.96 -12.59
N PRO A 379 -1.69 16.95 -11.30
CA PRO A 379 -0.85 17.51 -10.27
C PRO A 379 0.52 16.84 -10.21
N ASP A 380 1.55 17.62 -9.90
CA ASP A 380 2.90 17.08 -9.78
C ASP A 380 3.12 16.42 -8.42
N PHE A 381 2.86 15.11 -8.37
CA PHE A 381 3.07 14.30 -7.17
C PHE A 381 4.55 14.20 -6.74
N LYS A 382 5.52 14.57 -7.60
CA LYS A 382 6.95 14.62 -7.21
C LYS A 382 7.22 15.72 -6.18
N GLN A 383 6.35 16.73 -6.07
CA GLN A 383 6.44 17.74 -5.00
C GLN A 383 5.94 17.22 -3.64
N ALA A 384 5.10 16.17 -3.66
CA ALA A 384 4.54 15.57 -2.46
C ALA A 384 5.38 14.41 -1.91
N PHE A 385 6.13 13.72 -2.76
CA PHE A 385 6.85 12.50 -2.40
C PHE A 385 8.25 12.46 -2.99
N GLU A 386 9.21 12.08 -2.15
CA GLU A 386 10.58 11.82 -2.54
C GLU A 386 10.73 10.39 -3.07
N HIS A 387 9.89 9.46 -2.61
CA HIS A 387 9.98 8.03 -2.95
C HIS A 387 8.62 7.45 -3.34
N PHE A 388 8.64 6.57 -4.34
CA PHE A 388 7.45 5.88 -4.84
C PHE A 388 7.67 4.37 -4.78
N CYS A 389 6.67 3.66 -4.27
CA CYS A 389 6.57 2.21 -4.33
C CYS A 389 5.27 1.87 -5.08
N ILE A 390 5.42 1.55 -6.36
CA ILE A 390 4.35 1.15 -7.26
C ILE A 390 4.34 -0.36 -7.35
N HIS A 391 3.23 -0.97 -6.92
CA HIS A 391 3.10 -2.43 -6.90
C HIS A 391 3.61 -3.08 -8.19
N ALA A 392 4.63 -3.93 -8.03
CA ALA A 392 5.23 -4.76 -9.08
C ALA A 392 4.29 -5.88 -9.58
N GLY A 393 3.11 -5.52 -10.08
CA GLY A 393 2.14 -6.46 -10.66
C GLY A 393 2.58 -7.02 -12.02
N GLY A 394 3.37 -6.22 -12.74
CA GLY A 394 3.94 -6.51 -14.05
C GLY A 394 4.45 -5.22 -14.68
N ARG A 395 5.32 -5.35 -15.69
CA ARG A 395 5.94 -4.20 -16.36
C ARG A 395 4.94 -3.16 -16.86
N ALA A 396 3.87 -3.61 -17.51
CA ALA A 396 2.84 -2.74 -18.08
C ALA A 396 2.17 -1.83 -17.03
N VAL A 397 1.96 -2.33 -15.81
CA VAL A 397 1.36 -1.53 -14.72
C VAL A 397 2.30 -0.41 -14.29
N ILE A 398 3.61 -0.71 -14.18
CA ILE A 398 4.64 0.26 -13.81
C ILE A 398 4.78 1.32 -14.92
N ASP A 399 4.83 0.90 -16.18
CA ASP A 399 4.96 1.78 -17.35
C ASP A 399 3.76 2.75 -17.44
N GLU A 400 2.55 2.23 -17.26
CA GLU A 400 1.32 3.04 -17.31
C GLU A 400 1.25 4.05 -16.17
N LEU A 401 1.66 3.66 -14.95
CA LEU A 401 1.74 4.58 -13.82
C LEU A 401 2.83 5.64 -14.01
N GLN A 402 4.01 5.24 -14.50
CA GLN A 402 5.10 6.16 -14.80
C GLN A 402 4.63 7.25 -15.77
N LYS A 403 3.96 6.84 -16.85
CA LYS A 403 3.43 7.74 -17.88
C LYS A 403 2.34 8.66 -17.34
N ASN A 404 1.35 8.09 -16.63
CA ASN A 404 0.19 8.86 -16.14
C ASN A 404 0.55 9.87 -15.05
N LEU A 405 1.56 9.57 -14.23
CA LEU A 405 2.04 10.44 -13.16
C LEU A 405 3.29 11.26 -13.55
N GLN A 406 3.76 11.14 -14.80
CA GLN A 406 4.95 11.83 -15.33
C GLN A 406 6.19 11.65 -14.44
N LEU A 407 6.39 10.42 -13.97
CA LEU A 407 7.50 10.04 -13.10
C LEU A 407 8.77 9.77 -13.92
N SER A 408 9.92 10.17 -13.38
CA SER A 408 11.23 9.82 -13.95
C SER A 408 11.55 8.32 -13.76
N SER A 409 12.54 7.83 -14.49
CA SER A 409 13.02 6.44 -14.36
C SER A 409 13.52 6.11 -12.96
N GLU A 410 14.10 7.08 -12.24
CA GLU A 410 14.57 6.90 -10.86
C GLU A 410 13.40 6.64 -9.89
N HIS A 411 12.27 7.34 -10.05
CA HIS A 411 11.10 7.17 -9.19
C HIS A 411 10.49 5.78 -9.28
N VAL A 412 10.58 5.13 -10.45
CA VAL A 412 10.03 3.78 -10.68
C VAL A 412 11.07 2.68 -10.58
N GLU A 413 12.33 3.03 -10.29
CA GLU A 413 13.44 2.08 -10.25
C GLU A 413 13.20 0.98 -9.21
N ALA A 414 12.75 1.34 -8.00
CA ALA A 414 12.49 0.38 -6.93
C ALA A 414 11.48 -0.70 -7.36
N SER A 415 10.40 -0.29 -8.01
CA SER A 415 9.36 -1.18 -8.53
C SER A 415 9.87 -2.07 -9.68
N ARG A 416 10.64 -1.51 -10.62
CA ARG A 416 11.23 -2.28 -11.73
C ARG A 416 12.27 -3.29 -11.26
N MET A 417 13.18 -2.89 -10.37
CA MET A 417 14.21 -3.78 -9.85
C MET A 417 13.61 -4.87 -8.96
N THR A 418 12.59 -4.54 -8.16
CA THR A 418 11.83 -5.54 -7.40
C THR A 418 11.16 -6.55 -8.31
N LEU A 419 10.46 -6.11 -9.36
CA LEU A 419 9.84 -6.99 -10.35
C LEU A 419 10.88 -7.90 -11.01
N HIS A 420 12.04 -7.36 -11.36
CA HIS A 420 13.10 -8.13 -12.01
C HIS A 420 13.71 -9.17 -11.07
N ARG A 421 14.08 -8.79 -9.84
CA ARG A 421 14.77 -9.69 -8.91
C ARG A 421 13.84 -10.73 -8.28
N TRP A 422 12.64 -10.32 -7.89
CA TRP A 422 11.73 -11.12 -7.06
C TRP A 422 10.44 -11.53 -7.78
N GLY A 423 10.10 -10.88 -8.90
CA GLY A 423 8.83 -11.07 -9.60
C GLY A 423 7.65 -10.42 -8.89
N ASN A 424 6.43 -10.79 -9.32
CA ASN A 424 5.22 -10.33 -8.66
C ASN A 424 4.94 -11.18 -7.41
N THR A 425 5.31 -10.65 -6.25
CA THR A 425 5.08 -11.26 -4.93
C THR A 425 3.75 -10.81 -4.29
N SER A 426 2.77 -10.45 -5.14
CA SER A 426 1.41 -10.05 -4.78
C SER A 426 1.39 -8.92 -3.74
N SER A 427 0.73 -9.13 -2.60
CA SER A 427 0.52 -8.15 -1.54
C SER A 427 1.80 -7.69 -0.86
N SER A 428 2.89 -8.46 -1.00
CA SER A 428 4.17 -8.19 -0.35
C SER A 428 5.13 -7.32 -1.18
N SER A 429 4.91 -7.15 -2.49
CA SER A 429 5.85 -6.48 -3.40
C SER A 429 6.31 -5.11 -2.92
N LEU A 430 5.38 -4.29 -2.41
CA LEU A 430 5.66 -2.93 -1.94
C LEU A 430 6.70 -2.86 -0.80
N TRP A 431 6.87 -3.94 -0.04
CA TRP A 431 7.85 -4.01 1.05
C TRP A 431 9.25 -4.33 0.53
N TYR A 432 9.35 -5.13 -0.55
CA TYR A 432 10.62 -5.33 -1.27
C TYR A 432 11.07 -4.04 -1.95
N GLU A 433 10.13 -3.25 -2.48
CA GLU A 433 10.39 -1.93 -3.08
C GLU A 433 10.90 -0.93 -2.03
N LEU A 434 10.24 -0.86 -0.87
CA LEU A 434 10.71 -0.02 0.24
C LEU A 434 12.10 -0.48 0.73
N SER A 435 12.32 -1.79 0.84
CA SER A 435 13.61 -2.37 1.22
C SER A 435 14.71 -2.07 0.21
N TYR A 436 14.40 -2.02 -1.10
CA TYR A 436 15.34 -1.61 -2.13
C TYR A 436 15.81 -0.17 -1.91
N ILE A 437 14.88 0.75 -1.64
CA ILE A 437 15.19 2.17 -1.40
C ILE A 437 16.04 2.34 -0.14
N GLU A 438 15.70 1.63 0.95
CA GLU A 438 16.53 1.58 2.16
C GLU A 438 17.94 1.04 1.86
N SER A 439 18.04 -0.05 1.10
CA SER A 439 19.32 -0.71 0.76
C SER A 439 20.19 0.12 -0.18
N LYS A 440 19.59 0.97 -1.01
CA LYS A 440 20.32 1.99 -1.77
C LYS A 440 20.83 3.16 -0.93
N GLY A 441 20.54 3.20 0.37
CA GLY A 441 20.91 4.30 1.25
C GLY A 441 20.23 5.63 0.88
N ARG A 442 19.12 5.58 0.13
CA ARG A 442 18.44 6.78 -0.38
C ARG A 442 17.47 7.39 0.63
N MET A 443 17.08 6.64 1.66
CA MET A 443 16.03 7.02 2.59
C MET A 443 16.52 7.96 3.71
N LYS A 444 16.12 9.24 3.67
CA LYS A 444 16.52 10.26 4.64
C LYS A 444 15.39 10.62 5.60
N LYS A 445 15.77 11.16 6.77
CA LYS A 445 14.80 11.69 7.74
C LYS A 445 13.94 12.78 7.09
N GLY A 446 12.62 12.64 7.21
CA GLY A 446 11.66 13.62 6.70
C GLY A 446 11.06 13.26 5.35
N ASP A 447 11.72 12.38 4.58
CA ASP A 447 11.24 11.90 3.29
C ASP A 447 9.85 11.27 3.41
N ARG A 448 9.06 11.46 2.35
CA ARG A 448 7.70 10.98 2.20
C ARG A 448 7.68 9.91 1.13
N ILE A 449 7.02 8.81 1.44
CA ILE A 449 6.92 7.64 0.58
C ILE A 449 5.46 7.43 0.24
N TRP A 450 5.18 7.24 -1.04
CA TRP A 450 3.87 6.80 -1.50
C TRP A 450 3.92 5.35 -1.97
N GLN A 451 3.20 4.49 -1.26
CA GLN A 451 2.90 3.13 -1.67
C GLN A 451 1.55 3.09 -2.38
N ILE A 452 1.48 2.47 -3.56
CA ILE A 452 0.24 2.26 -4.30
C ILE A 452 0.13 0.84 -4.84
N ALA A 453 -1.03 0.20 -4.63
CA ALA A 453 -1.30 -1.15 -5.09
C ALA A 453 -2.72 -1.32 -5.65
N PHE A 454 -2.84 -2.30 -6.54
CA PHE A 454 -4.10 -2.72 -7.16
C PHE A 454 -4.45 -4.16 -6.78
N GLY A 455 -5.73 -4.50 -6.71
CA GLY A 455 -6.17 -5.85 -6.36
C GLY A 455 -7.57 -6.16 -6.84
N SER A 456 -7.99 -7.41 -6.70
CA SER A 456 -9.32 -7.89 -7.09
C SER A 456 -10.41 -7.15 -6.33
N GLY A 457 -11.55 -6.97 -6.98
CA GLY A 457 -12.64 -6.14 -6.48
C GLY A 457 -13.27 -5.27 -7.55
N PHE A 458 -12.60 -4.48 -8.37
CA PHE A 458 -11.21 -4.02 -8.38
C PHE A 458 -10.97 -2.94 -7.30
N LYS A 459 -9.76 -2.89 -6.74
CA LYS A 459 -9.38 -1.96 -5.66
C LYS A 459 -8.08 -1.24 -6.01
N CYS A 460 -7.99 0.04 -5.65
CA CYS A 460 -6.75 0.81 -5.69
C CYS A 460 -6.52 1.43 -4.31
N ASN A 461 -5.41 1.06 -3.67
CA ASN A 461 -5.07 1.45 -2.31
C ASN A 461 -3.76 2.22 -2.29
N SER A 462 -3.71 3.25 -1.46
CA SER A 462 -2.53 4.09 -1.26
C SER A 462 -2.21 4.19 0.22
N ALA A 463 -0.93 4.14 0.57
CA ALA A 463 -0.42 4.47 1.90
C ALA A 463 0.71 5.48 1.78
N VAL A 464 0.69 6.48 2.67
CA VAL A 464 1.67 7.55 2.73
C VAL A 464 2.42 7.45 4.04
N TRP A 465 3.74 7.30 3.93
CA TRP A 465 4.64 7.22 5.06
C TRP A 465 5.52 8.46 5.12
N LYS A 466 5.92 8.84 6.33
CA LYS A 466 6.98 9.82 6.55
C LYS A 466 8.10 9.18 7.36
N CYS A 467 9.32 9.30 6.85
CA CYS A 467 10.52 8.79 7.46
C CYS A 467 10.85 9.58 8.73
N ASN A 468 10.94 8.88 9.87
CA ASN A 468 11.19 9.52 11.17
C ASN A 468 12.69 9.71 11.45
N ARG A 469 13.55 8.92 10.82
CA ARG A 469 15.01 8.95 10.98
C ARG A 469 15.68 8.49 9.69
N THR A 470 16.88 9.00 9.38
CA THR A 470 17.66 8.52 8.23
C THR A 470 17.95 7.04 8.41
N ILE A 471 17.63 6.24 7.40
CA ILE A 471 17.80 4.79 7.43
C ILE A 471 19.20 4.49 6.89
N LYS A 472 20.02 3.85 7.73
CA LYS A 472 21.31 3.31 7.27
C LYS A 472 21.04 2.13 6.35
N THR A 473 21.88 1.93 5.34
CA THR A 473 21.84 0.75 4.47
C THR A 473 21.76 -0.51 5.34
N PRO A 474 20.68 -1.28 5.25
CA PRO A 474 20.55 -2.54 5.97
C PRO A 474 21.67 -3.50 5.58
N LEU A 475 22.18 -4.24 6.56
CA LEU A 475 23.13 -5.34 6.35
C LEU A 475 22.41 -6.70 6.29
N ASP A 476 21.07 -6.66 6.29
CA ASP A 476 20.16 -7.78 6.36
C ASP A 476 18.99 -7.56 5.39
N GLY A 477 18.23 -8.63 5.12
CA GLY A 477 17.01 -8.58 4.32
C GLY A 477 17.19 -9.13 2.91
N PRO A 478 16.21 -8.94 2.02
CA PRO A 478 16.20 -9.63 0.72
C PRO A 478 17.30 -9.14 -0.22
N TRP A 479 17.74 -7.89 -0.09
CA TRP A 479 18.67 -7.24 -1.01
C TRP A 479 20.14 -7.26 -0.54
N ASP A 480 20.41 -7.74 0.66
CA ASP A 480 21.71 -7.66 1.34
C ASP A 480 22.89 -8.15 0.50
N ASP A 481 22.71 -9.24 -0.24
CA ASP A 481 23.74 -9.91 -1.04
C ASP A 481 23.78 -9.48 -2.51
N CYS A 482 22.86 -8.63 -2.95
CA CYS A 482 22.70 -8.34 -4.38
C CYS A 482 22.43 -6.88 -4.72
N ILE A 483 22.25 -6.00 -3.74
CA ILE A 483 21.88 -4.60 -3.97
C ILE A 483 22.88 -3.86 -4.88
N ASP A 484 24.17 -4.18 -4.78
CA ASP A 484 25.24 -3.53 -5.56
C ASP A 484 25.18 -3.85 -7.07
N ARG A 485 24.51 -4.95 -7.45
CA ARG A 485 24.30 -5.33 -8.86
C ARG A 485 23.20 -4.51 -9.53
N TYR A 486 22.40 -3.78 -8.76
CA TYR A 486 21.27 -3.01 -9.25
C TYR A 486 21.60 -1.50 -9.33
N PRO A 487 20.91 -0.69 -10.14
CA PRO A 487 19.91 -1.12 -11.13
C PRO A 487 20.57 -1.83 -12.31
N VAL A 488 19.84 -2.76 -12.92
CA VAL A 488 20.22 -3.41 -14.18
C VAL A 488 19.40 -2.84 -15.33
N HIS A 489 19.96 -2.88 -16.53
CA HIS A 489 19.19 -2.56 -17.73
C HIS A 489 18.20 -3.70 -18.04
N ILE A 490 16.91 -3.36 -18.14
CA ILE A 490 15.85 -4.31 -18.48
C ILE A 490 15.40 -4.01 -19.92
N PRO A 491 15.74 -4.86 -20.91
CA PRO A 491 15.34 -4.64 -22.30
C PRO A 491 13.81 -4.71 -22.43
N GLU A 492 13.24 -4.07 -23.45
CA GLU A 492 11.79 -4.15 -23.71
C GLU A 492 11.31 -5.57 -23.97
N VAL A 493 12.14 -6.36 -24.64
CA VAL A 493 11.93 -7.76 -24.96
C VAL A 493 13.25 -8.50 -24.68
N VAL A 494 13.22 -9.44 -23.74
CA VAL A 494 14.28 -10.43 -23.54
C VAL A 494 14.08 -11.50 -24.61
N LYS A 495 15.10 -11.88 -25.39
CA LYS A 495 14.99 -13.00 -26.34
C LYS A 495 15.30 -14.30 -25.61
N LEU A 496 14.33 -15.23 -25.59
CA LEU A 496 14.44 -16.53 -24.90
C LEU A 496 14.77 -17.70 -25.83
#